data_AF-A0A7Z0RZC5-F1
#
_entry.id   AF-A0A7Z0RZC5-F1
#
_cell.length_a   1.000
_cell.length_b   1.000
_cell.length_c   1.000
_cell.angle_alpha   90.00
_cell.angle_beta   90.00
_cell.angle_gamma   90.00
#
_symmetry.space_group_name_H-M   'P 1'
#
loop_
_entity.id
_entity.type
_entity.pdbx_description
1 polymer ?
#
loop_
_entity_poly.entity_id
_entity_poly.type
_entity_poly.pdbx_seq_one_letter_code
_entity_poly.pdbx_strand_id
1 'polypeptide(L)'
;MHGQRIHTGKKGGSAIGPNPTDRGRPGTKRHLLTDRQGVPLAILLSGANMNDSVPLAALLDSVQPVSSGRPGRPRQRPRKLHADKAYVCGPEE
;
A
#
# COMPACT_ATOMS: atom_id res chain seq x y z
N MET A 1 -40.93 -1.28 25.40
CA MET A 1 -40.78 -1.56 23.96
C MET A 1 -39.39 -1.14 23.55
N HIS A 2 -38.49 -2.07 23.20
CA HIS A 2 -37.16 -1.73 22.68
C HIS A 2 -36.90 -2.59 21.45
N GLY A 3 -36.95 -1.95 20.28
CA GLY A 3 -36.86 -2.57 18.97
C GLY A 3 -35.49 -3.20 18.71
N GLN A 4 -35.52 -4.34 18.03
CA GLN A 4 -34.34 -5.05 17.54
C GLN A 4 -33.63 -4.18 16.48
N ARG A 5 -32.34 -3.90 16.69
CA ARG A 5 -31.46 -3.41 15.63
C ARG A 5 -30.88 -4.63 14.91
N ILE A 6 -31.36 -4.86 13.70
CA ILE A 6 -30.83 -5.85 12.78
C ILE A 6 -29.39 -5.45 12.41
N HIS A 7 -28.41 -6.21 12.88
CA HIS A 7 -27.04 -6.12 12.37
C HIS A 7 -26.98 -6.86 11.04
N THR A 8 -26.70 -6.11 9.97
CA THR A 8 -26.51 -6.62 8.61
C THR A 8 -25.43 -7.71 8.59
N GLY A 9 -25.76 -8.84 7.97
CA GLY A 9 -25.08 -10.13 8.03
C GLY A 9 -23.56 -10.11 7.95
N LYS A 10 -22.94 -10.96 8.78
CA LYS A 10 -21.56 -11.42 8.61
C LYS A 10 -21.40 -12.00 7.22
N LYS A 11 -20.60 -11.35 6.36
CA LYS A 11 -20.07 -11.98 5.14
C LYS A 11 -19.01 -13.01 5.55
N GLY A 12 -19.44 -14.23 5.89
CA GLY A 12 -18.54 -15.28 6.32
C GLY A 12 -19.24 -16.64 6.31
N GLY A 13 -18.98 -17.46 5.30
CA GLY A 13 -19.40 -18.87 5.32
C GLY A 13 -18.57 -19.68 6.32
N SER A 14 -19.03 -20.88 6.69
CA SER A 14 -18.32 -21.79 7.62
C SER A 14 -16.87 -22.13 7.21
N ALA A 15 -16.48 -21.85 5.96
CA ALA A 15 -15.14 -22.06 5.42
C ALA A 15 -14.21 -20.84 5.58
N ILE A 16 -14.70 -19.69 6.07
CA ILE A 16 -13.92 -18.47 6.22
C ILE A 16 -13.51 -18.34 7.69
N GLY A 17 -12.24 -18.63 7.98
CA GLY A 17 -11.65 -18.41 9.30
C GLY A 17 -11.62 -16.92 9.70
N PRO A 18 -11.30 -16.59 10.96
CA PRO A 18 -11.20 -15.22 11.43
C PRO A 18 -10.30 -14.39 10.50
N ASN A 19 -10.66 -13.13 10.27
CA ASN A 19 -9.83 -12.22 9.49
C ASN A 19 -8.39 -12.30 10.03
N PRO A 20 -7.37 -12.54 9.19
CA PRO A 20 -6.00 -12.81 9.65
C PRO A 20 -5.43 -11.73 10.59
N THR A 21 -5.97 -10.52 10.52
CA THR A 21 -5.68 -9.39 11.41
C THR A 21 -6.25 -9.52 12.82
N ASP A 22 -7.34 -10.25 13.02
CA ASP A 22 -8.05 -10.39 14.31
C ASP A 22 -7.27 -11.27 15.32
N ARG A 23 -6.14 -11.86 14.90
CA ARG A 23 -5.29 -12.76 15.72
C ARG A 23 -4.36 -12.04 16.73
N GLY A 24 -4.52 -10.74 16.95
CA GLY A 24 -3.90 -10.00 18.06
C GLY A 24 -2.39 -9.76 17.97
N ARG A 25 -1.72 -10.13 16.86
CA ARG A 25 -0.30 -9.82 16.60
C ARG A 25 -0.20 -8.70 15.55
N PRO A 26 0.64 -7.66 15.75
CA PRO A 26 0.87 -6.63 14.75
C PRO A 26 1.36 -7.25 13.44
N GLY A 27 0.56 -7.14 12.38
CA GLY A 27 1.00 -7.49 11.03
C GLY A 27 1.79 -6.33 10.40
N THR A 28 2.62 -6.65 9.40
CA THR A 28 3.41 -5.67 8.65
C THR A 28 3.12 -5.80 7.15
N LYS A 29 2.98 -4.66 6.47
CA LYS A 29 2.98 -4.53 5.02
C LYS A 29 4.34 -4.03 4.54
N ARG A 30 4.79 -4.53 3.39
CA ARG A 30 6.02 -4.08 2.72
C ARG A 30 5.62 -3.33 1.46
N HIS A 31 5.99 -2.06 1.36
CA HIS A 31 5.84 -1.26 0.16
C HIS A 31 7.19 -1.24 -0.54
N LEU A 32 7.26 -1.84 -1.72
CA LEU A 32 8.48 -2.00 -2.51
C LEU A 32 8.32 -1.23 -3.82
N LEU A 33 9.21 -0.26 -4.06
CA LEU A 33 9.30 0.43 -5.34
C LEU A 33 10.50 -0.10 -6.10
N THR A 34 10.29 -0.51 -7.35
CA THR A 34 11.35 -1.00 -8.23
C THR A 34 11.43 -0.19 -9.51
N ASP A 35 12.59 -0.23 -10.17
CA ASP A 35 12.69 0.18 -11.56
C ASP A 35 12.12 -0.88 -12.52
N ARG A 36 12.30 -0.67 -13.84
CA ARG A 36 11.81 -1.58 -14.88
C ARG A 36 12.56 -2.91 -14.90
N GLN A 37 13.79 -2.95 -14.42
CA GLN A 37 14.65 -4.13 -14.36
C GLN A 37 14.44 -4.92 -13.06
N GLY A 38 13.59 -4.43 -12.16
CA GLY A 38 13.34 -5.05 -10.86
C GLY A 38 14.32 -4.61 -9.76
N VAL A 39 15.15 -3.60 -10.01
CA VAL A 39 16.07 -3.07 -9.00
C VAL A 39 15.26 -2.31 -7.94
N PRO A 40 15.38 -2.64 -6.65
CA PRO A 40 14.69 -1.93 -5.59
C PRO A 40 15.24 -0.51 -5.46
N LEU A 41 14.36 0.49 -5.57
CA LEU A 41 14.66 1.92 -5.42
C LEU A 41 14.34 2.43 -4.01
N ALA A 42 13.32 1.86 -3.39
CA ALA A 42 12.88 2.22 -2.04
C ALA A 42 12.06 1.09 -1.40
N ILE A 43 12.13 1.01 -0.07
CA ILE A 43 11.34 0.08 0.75
C ILE A 43 10.78 0.85 1.95
N LEU A 44 9.49 0.65 2.23
CA LEU A 44 8.84 1.17 3.42
C LEU A 44 8.01 0.08 4.10
N LEU A 45 8.05 0.04 5.42
CA LEU A 45 7.26 -0.88 6.24
C LEU A 45 6.12 -0.11 6.92
N SER A 46 4.92 -0.67 6.89
CA SER A 46 3.77 -0.12 7.58
C SER A 46 3.01 -1.20 8.36
N GLY A 47 2.12 -0.80 9.25
CA GLY A 47 1.22 -1.74 9.91
C GLY A 47 0.26 -2.36 8.91
N ALA A 48 -0.11 -3.63 9.10
CA ALA A 48 -1.00 -4.35 8.18
C ALA A 48 -2.38 -3.69 8.00
N ASN A 49 -2.80 -2.84 8.95
CA ASN A 49 -4.09 -2.15 8.92
C ASN A 49 -4.03 -0.78 8.22
N MET A 50 -2.85 -0.35 7.80
CA MET A 50 -2.69 0.89 7.02
C MET A 50 -3.14 0.64 5.57
N ASN A 51 -3.92 1.57 5.02
CA ASN A 51 -4.25 1.58 3.59
C ASN A 51 -2.98 1.84 2.77
N ASP A 52 -2.80 1.12 1.68
CA ASP A 52 -1.60 1.17 0.83
C ASP A 52 -1.43 2.53 0.13
N SER A 53 -2.50 3.30 -0.04
CA SER A 53 -2.43 4.67 -0.58
C SER A 53 -1.73 5.67 0.37
N VAL A 54 -1.76 5.42 1.69
CA VAL A 54 -1.19 6.33 2.70
C VAL A 54 0.34 6.43 2.60
N PRO A 55 1.11 5.32 2.58
CA PRO A 55 2.56 5.38 2.50
C PRO A 55 3.10 5.72 1.12
N LEU A 56 2.26 5.80 0.07
CA LEU A 56 2.72 5.95 -1.30
C LEU A 56 3.58 7.20 -1.52
N ALA A 57 3.15 8.35 -1.01
CA ALA A 57 3.89 9.60 -1.17
C ALA A 57 5.27 9.51 -0.49
N ALA A 58 5.29 9.03 0.76
CA ALA A 58 6.53 8.84 1.53
C ALA A 58 7.48 7.83 0.84
N LEU A 59 6.95 6.76 0.25
CA LEU A 59 7.75 5.81 -0.51
C LEU A 59 8.41 6.48 -1.73
N LEU A 60 7.66 7.28 -2.49
CA LEU A 60 8.20 7.99 -3.66
C LEU A 60 9.23 9.06 -3.28
N ASP A 61 9.07 9.70 -2.12
CA ASP A 61 10.03 10.68 -1.60
C ASP A 61 11.32 10.05 -1.05
N SER A 62 11.26 8.79 -0.64
CA SER A 62 12.43 8.08 -0.11
C SER A 62 13.45 7.65 -1.17
N VAL A 63 13.10 7.77 -2.46
CA VAL A 63 13.96 7.39 -3.57
C VAL A 63 15.23 8.24 -3.59
N GLN A 64 16.37 7.57 -3.44
CA GLN A 64 17.67 8.21 -3.55
C GLN A 64 17.95 8.67 -4.98
N PRO A 65 18.81 9.70 -5.18
CA PRO A 65 19.11 10.19 -6.52
C PRO A 65 19.70 9.09 -7.41
N VAL A 66 18.95 8.70 -8.44
CA VAL A 66 19.35 7.71 -9.45
C VAL A 66 20.10 8.42 -10.56
N SER A 67 21.38 8.10 -10.70
CA SER A 67 22.21 8.58 -11.82
C SER A 67 21.83 7.86 -13.11
N SER A 68 21.61 8.61 -14.19
CA SER A 68 21.42 8.05 -15.53
C SER A 68 22.69 8.06 -16.37
N GLY A 69 23.85 8.39 -15.78
CA GLY A 69 25.12 8.57 -16.50
C GLY A 69 25.12 9.74 -17.50
N ARG A 70 24.12 10.63 -17.42
CA ARG A 70 23.99 11.81 -18.29
C ARG A 70 24.22 13.08 -17.48
N PRO A 71 24.77 14.16 -18.07
CA PRO A 71 24.90 15.44 -17.41
C PRO A 71 23.55 15.97 -16.89
N GLY A 72 23.56 16.59 -15.71
CA GLY A 72 22.38 17.19 -15.07
C GLY A 72 22.04 16.61 -13.70
N ARG A 73 20.96 17.11 -13.09
CA ARG A 73 20.51 16.67 -11.76
C ARG A 73 20.05 15.20 -11.80
N PRO A 74 20.58 14.33 -10.93
CA PRO A 74 20.11 12.95 -10.81
C PRO A 74 18.61 12.90 -10.49
N ARG A 75 17.91 11.88 -11.00
CA ARG A 75 16.45 11.78 -10.85
C ARG A 75 16.09 11.10 -9.55
N GLN A 76 15.06 11.62 -8.87
CA GLN A 76 14.50 11.02 -7.65
C GLN A 76 13.04 10.60 -7.82
N ARG A 77 12.30 11.13 -8.80
CA ARG A 77 10.89 10.78 -9.04
C ARG A 77 10.71 10.00 -10.35
N PRO A 78 9.86 8.97 -10.38
CA PRO A 78 9.54 8.25 -11.60
C PRO A 78 8.71 9.13 -12.55
N ARG A 79 8.96 9.03 -13.85
CA ARG A 79 8.12 9.69 -14.88
C ARG A 79 6.76 9.03 -15.04
N LYS A 80 6.71 7.72 -14.81
CA LYS A 80 5.51 6.89 -14.89
C LYS A 80 5.58 5.91 -13.72
N LEU A 81 4.48 5.81 -12.98
CA LEU A 81 4.35 4.89 -11.88
C LEU A 81 3.35 3.80 -12.28
N HIS A 82 3.79 2.55 -12.15
CA HIS A 82 2.91 1.38 -12.21
C HIS A 82 2.71 0.93 -10.76
N ALA A 83 1.46 0.94 -10.30
CA ALA A 83 1.11 0.56 -8.94
C ALA A 83 -0.16 -0.28 -8.97
N ASP A 84 -0.33 -1.12 -7.95
CA ASP A 84 -1.56 -1.88 -7.77
C ASP A 84 -2.73 -0.95 -7.50
N LYS A 85 -3.95 -1.44 -7.78
CA LYS A 85 -5.19 -0.67 -7.59
C LYS A 85 -5.33 -0.11 -6.16
N ALA A 86 -4.82 -0.82 -5.14
CA ALA A 86 -4.88 -0.40 -3.74
C ALA A 86 -4.09 0.89 -3.43
N TYR A 87 -3.15 1.28 -4.28
CA TYR A 87 -2.35 2.50 -4.12
C TYR A 87 -3.03 3.74 -4.69
N VAL A 88 -4.08 3.59 -5.50
CA VAL A 88 -4.79 4.70 -6.13
C VAL A 88 -5.98 5.07 -5.24
N CYS A 89 -5.83 6.15 -4.48
CA CYS A 89 -6.94 6.84 -3.83
C CYS A 89 -7.03 8.23 -4.47
N GLY A 90 -7.98 8.40 -5.39
CA GLY A 90 -8.43 9.68 -5.92
C GLY A 90 -9.96 9.73 -5.82
N PRO A 91 -10.60 10.91 -5.96
CA PRO A 91 -12.04 10.93 -6.19
C PRO A 91 -12.33 10.09 -7.45
N GLU A 92 -13.38 9.27 -7.37
CA GLU A 92 -13.94 8.58 -8.54
C GLU A 92 -14.35 9.67 -9.56
N GLU A 93 -13.84 9.59 -10.79
CA GLU A 93 -14.40 10.31 -11.95
C GLU A 93 -15.17 9.31 -12.82
#